data_AF-A0A483M0Z7-F1
#
_entry.id   AF-A0A483M0Z7-F1
#
_cell.length_a   1.000
_cell.length_b   1.000
_cell.length_c   1.000
_cell.angle_alpha   90.00
_cell.angle_beta   90.00
_cell.angle_gamma   90.00
#
_symmetry.space_group_name_H-M   'P 1'
#
loop_
_entity.id
_entity.type
_entity.pdbx_description
1 polymer ?
#
loop_
_entity_poly.entity_id
_entity_poly.type
_entity_poly.pdbx_seq_one_letter_code
_entity_poly.pdbx_strand_id
1 'polypeptide(L)'
;ESINEKIYKSEEFIKKLVHNKKQTLNALNEQLKTSTDSLKVTIRMLQNTQAGLKKMHDNLASYDKYLSDGLITKDQYNYQHSLYFQQQSAYQSLVSQKMQLESQITQLNSDKVTKAADFDNQISSQYNQTNDYKNQLIESNANGNLIVKATADGRIESLSATQGQTVDNGSSLAQIKPIGNVEYYLILWLPNNSIPYLKIGDSINIRYDAFPADKFGQFPGEIISISSMPASRQEMSEYTNVNNGSTQQELALYKAIVKIKDKEFSYKGKTLSLSNGLKAQAVVFLEERPLYMWMFTPIYKISQSVSGPVND
;
A
#
# COMPACT_ATOMS: atom_id res chain seq x y z
N GLU A 1 -21.71 -14.81 -6.96
CA GLU A 1 -22.16 -13.86 -5.92
C GLU A 1 -21.31 -12.60 -6.02
N SER A 2 -21.90 -11.42 -6.18
CA SER A 2 -21.10 -10.19 -6.29
C SER A 2 -20.45 -9.85 -4.95
N ILE A 3 -19.28 -9.20 -4.94
CA ILE A 3 -18.62 -8.77 -3.67
C ILE A 3 -19.57 -7.88 -2.85
N ASN A 4 -20.39 -7.06 -3.52
CA ASN A 4 -21.44 -6.26 -2.88
C ASN A 4 -22.49 -7.12 -2.14
N GLU A 5 -22.90 -8.25 -2.71
CA GLU A 5 -23.84 -9.17 -2.07
C GLU A 5 -23.22 -9.84 -0.83
N LYS A 6 -21.92 -10.17 -0.88
CA LYS A 6 -21.18 -10.68 0.29
C LYS A 6 -21.09 -9.66 1.42
N ILE A 7 -20.81 -8.39 1.09
CA ILE A 7 -20.81 -7.28 2.06
C ILE A 7 -22.19 -7.14 2.70
N TYR A 8 -23.24 -7.09 1.88
CA TYR A 8 -24.62 -6.97 2.37
C TYR A 8 -25.00 -8.11 3.31
N LYS A 9 -24.74 -9.36 2.93
CA LYS A 9 -25.01 -10.53 3.78
C LYS A 9 -24.22 -10.47 5.09
N SER A 10 -22.96 -10.08 5.04
CA SER A 10 -22.11 -9.91 6.22
C SER A 10 -22.68 -8.87 7.20
N GLU A 11 -23.12 -7.72 6.70
CA GLU A 11 -23.73 -6.66 7.52
C GLU A 11 -25.07 -7.12 8.14
N GLU A 12 -25.87 -7.91 7.43
CA GLU A 12 -27.07 -8.54 7.97
C GLU A 12 -26.75 -9.56 9.07
N PHE A 13 -25.67 -10.34 8.93
CA PHE A 13 -25.20 -11.24 10.00
C PHE A 13 -24.79 -10.46 11.24
N ILE A 14 -24.08 -9.33 11.11
CA ILE A 14 -23.72 -8.46 12.23
C ILE A 14 -24.98 -7.98 12.96
N LYS A 15 -26.00 -7.50 12.23
CA LYS A 15 -27.27 -7.06 12.85
C LYS A 15 -27.94 -8.20 13.63
N LYS A 16 -27.96 -9.42 13.07
CA LYS A 16 -28.49 -10.60 13.77
C LYS A 16 -27.70 -10.94 15.02
N LEU A 17 -26.36 -10.89 14.97
CA LEU A 17 -25.50 -11.13 16.14
C LEU A 17 -25.75 -10.10 17.24
N VAL A 18 -25.87 -8.82 16.90
CA VAL A 18 -26.18 -7.75 17.88
C VAL A 18 -27.57 -7.95 18.49
N HIS A 19 -28.56 -8.32 17.68
CA HIS A 19 -29.90 -8.63 18.16
C HIS A 19 -29.91 -9.83 19.12
N ASN A 20 -29.25 -10.92 18.74
CA ASN A 20 -29.13 -12.13 19.54
C ASN A 20 -28.39 -11.85 20.86
N LYS A 21 -27.28 -11.08 20.82
CA LYS A 21 -26.57 -10.63 22.02
C LYS A 21 -27.54 -9.94 22.99
N LYS A 22 -28.32 -8.98 22.49
CA LYS A 22 -29.29 -8.24 23.32
C LYS A 22 -30.34 -9.18 23.91
N GLN A 23 -30.92 -10.08 23.12
CA GLN A 23 -31.93 -11.02 23.61
C GLN A 23 -31.39 -11.98 24.67
N THR A 24 -30.21 -12.57 24.43
CA THR A 24 -29.56 -13.48 25.38
C THR A 24 -29.21 -12.77 26.70
N LEU A 25 -28.65 -11.56 26.64
CA LEU A 25 -28.32 -10.81 27.86
C LEU A 25 -29.57 -10.38 28.63
N ASN A 26 -30.66 -10.04 27.94
CA ASN A 26 -31.93 -9.74 28.60
C ASN A 26 -32.50 -10.97 29.31
N ALA A 27 -32.51 -12.14 28.65
CA ALA A 27 -32.97 -13.38 29.25
C ALA A 27 -32.14 -13.77 30.49
N LEU A 28 -30.81 -13.63 30.43
CA LEU A 28 -29.92 -13.86 31.58
C LEU A 28 -30.17 -12.88 32.72
N ASN A 29 -30.45 -11.60 32.42
CA ASN A 29 -30.81 -10.61 33.44
C ASN A 29 -32.14 -10.93 34.12
N GLU A 30 -33.14 -11.42 33.38
CA GLU A 30 -34.43 -11.85 33.93
C GLU A 30 -34.28 -13.08 34.83
N GLN A 31 -33.46 -14.05 34.42
CA GLN A 31 -33.13 -15.22 35.25
C GLN A 31 -32.40 -14.79 36.54
N LEU A 32 -31.38 -13.92 36.43
CA LEU A 32 -30.68 -13.38 37.60
C LEU A 32 -31.63 -12.67 38.55
N LYS A 33 -32.53 -11.82 38.03
CA LYS A 33 -33.53 -11.12 38.84
C LYS A 33 -34.42 -12.12 39.60
N THR A 34 -34.95 -13.12 38.89
CA THR A 34 -35.83 -14.15 39.47
C THR A 34 -35.12 -14.97 40.56
N SER A 35 -33.88 -15.42 40.31
CA SER A 35 -33.08 -16.15 41.30
C SER A 35 -32.73 -15.27 42.50
N THR A 36 -32.41 -13.99 42.29
CA THR A 36 -32.12 -13.03 43.36
C THR A 36 -33.35 -12.78 44.23
N ASP A 37 -34.52 -12.62 43.62
CA ASP A 37 -35.76 -12.42 44.37
C ASP A 37 -36.18 -13.69 45.14
N SER A 38 -35.97 -14.87 44.55
CA SER A 38 -36.14 -16.15 45.24
C SER A 38 -35.20 -16.29 46.44
N LEU A 39 -33.94 -15.91 46.29
CA LEU A 39 -32.96 -15.90 47.39
C LEU A 39 -33.39 -14.96 48.53
N LYS A 40 -33.90 -13.76 48.21
CA LYS A 40 -34.43 -12.83 49.23
C LYS A 40 -35.60 -13.46 50.01
N VAL A 41 -36.51 -14.15 49.33
CA VAL A 41 -37.64 -14.83 49.98
C VAL A 41 -37.13 -15.96 50.89
N THR A 42 -36.21 -16.80 50.40
CA THR A 42 -35.59 -17.89 51.18
C THR A 42 -34.87 -17.36 52.42
N ILE A 43 -34.13 -16.25 52.31
CA ILE A 43 -33.46 -15.61 53.45
C ILE A 43 -34.48 -15.15 54.51
N ARG A 44 -35.61 -14.56 54.10
CA ARG A 44 -36.68 -14.17 55.03
C ARG A 44 -37.30 -15.39 55.72
N MET A 45 -37.57 -16.46 54.98
CA MET A 45 -38.10 -17.71 55.56
C MET A 45 -37.12 -18.33 56.55
N LEU A 46 -35.82 -18.30 56.25
CA LEU A 46 -34.76 -18.79 57.10
C LEU A 46 -34.67 -17.99 58.41
N GLN A 47 -34.75 -16.65 58.33
CA GLN A 47 -34.79 -15.78 59.52
C GLN A 47 -36.00 -16.06 60.40
N ASN A 48 -37.20 -16.19 59.81
CA ASN A 48 -38.43 -16.52 60.54
C ASN A 48 -38.32 -17.91 61.20
N THR A 49 -37.80 -18.89 60.47
CA THR A 49 -37.61 -20.25 60.97
C THR A 49 -36.59 -20.30 62.10
N GLN A 50 -35.49 -19.56 61.99
CA GLN A 50 -34.47 -19.45 63.03
C GLN A 50 -35.04 -18.85 64.31
N ALA A 51 -35.86 -17.80 64.20
CA ALA A 51 -36.53 -17.19 65.35
C ALA A 51 -37.52 -18.17 66.01
N GLY A 52 -38.27 -18.95 65.22
CA GLY A 52 -39.15 -20.00 65.72
C GLY A 52 -38.39 -21.11 66.44
N LEU A 53 -37.30 -21.60 65.85
CA LEU A 53 -36.42 -22.61 66.46
C LEU A 53 -35.83 -22.15 67.78
N LYS A 54 -35.40 -20.89 67.87
CA LYS A 54 -34.89 -20.32 69.13
C LYS A 54 -35.96 -20.38 70.23
N LYS A 55 -37.18 -19.95 69.94
CA LYS A 55 -38.30 -20.03 70.89
C LYS A 55 -38.62 -21.47 71.31
N MET A 56 -38.59 -22.41 70.36
CA MET A 56 -38.81 -23.82 70.67
C MET A 56 -37.70 -24.39 71.55
N HIS A 57 -36.44 -24.04 71.28
CA HIS A 57 -35.32 -24.44 72.12
C HIS A 57 -35.46 -23.89 73.54
N ASP A 58 -35.78 -22.60 73.69
CA ASP A 58 -35.98 -21.96 74.99
C ASP A 58 -37.14 -22.65 75.76
N ASN A 59 -38.22 -23.01 75.05
CA ASN A 59 -39.35 -23.73 75.64
C ASN A 59 -38.98 -25.16 76.07
N LEU A 60 -38.20 -25.90 75.28
CA LEU A 60 -37.82 -27.30 75.60
C LEU A 60 -37.12 -27.42 76.95
N ALA A 61 -36.30 -26.44 77.33
CA ALA A 61 -35.66 -26.41 78.66
C ALA A 61 -36.70 -26.35 79.81
N SER A 62 -37.88 -25.78 79.57
CA SER A 62 -38.99 -25.78 80.53
C SER A 62 -39.72 -27.13 80.58
N TYR A 63 -39.78 -27.87 79.45
CA TYR A 63 -40.40 -29.20 79.39
C TYR A 63 -39.60 -30.26 80.16
N ASP A 64 -38.27 -30.13 80.24
CA ASP A 64 -37.44 -30.97 81.12
C ASP A 64 -37.91 -30.86 82.57
N LYS A 65 -38.10 -29.63 83.05
CA LYS A 65 -38.59 -29.35 84.40
C LYS A 65 -40.02 -29.87 84.60
N TYR A 66 -40.93 -29.62 83.66
CA TYR A 66 -42.31 -30.09 83.76
C TYR A 66 -42.41 -31.62 83.81
N LEU A 67 -41.51 -32.34 83.14
CA LEU A 67 -41.45 -33.79 83.22
C LEU A 67 -40.96 -34.25 84.60
N SER A 68 -39.92 -33.61 85.14
CA SER A 68 -39.43 -33.90 86.50
C SER A 68 -40.45 -33.60 87.60
N ASP A 69 -41.21 -32.52 87.44
CA ASP A 69 -42.27 -32.10 88.37
C ASP A 69 -43.59 -32.91 88.19
N GLY A 70 -43.65 -33.82 87.21
CA GLY A 70 -44.82 -34.67 86.93
C GLY A 70 -46.01 -33.97 86.26
N LEU A 71 -45.80 -32.78 85.70
CA LEU A 71 -46.84 -31.94 85.08
C LEU A 71 -47.19 -32.35 83.64
N ILE A 72 -46.36 -33.17 82.99
CA ILE A 72 -46.54 -33.67 81.62
C ILE A 72 -46.19 -35.15 81.51
N THR A 73 -46.68 -35.81 80.46
CA THR A 73 -46.33 -37.21 80.16
C THR A 73 -45.03 -37.31 79.35
N LYS A 74 -44.40 -38.50 79.38
CA LYS A 74 -43.22 -38.78 78.55
C LYS A 74 -43.53 -38.66 77.04
N ASP A 75 -44.74 -39.01 76.62
CA ASP A 75 -45.17 -38.87 75.23
C ASP A 75 -45.29 -37.41 74.81
N GLN A 76 -45.84 -36.54 75.66
CA GLN A 76 -45.91 -35.10 75.40
C GLN A 76 -44.51 -34.48 75.28
N TYR A 77 -43.58 -34.89 76.15
CA TYR A 77 -42.17 -34.48 76.08
C TYR A 77 -41.51 -34.92 74.78
N ASN A 78 -41.64 -36.19 74.41
CA ASN A 78 -41.06 -36.75 73.19
C ASN A 78 -41.66 -36.10 71.93
N TYR A 79 -42.95 -35.79 71.93
CA TYR A 79 -43.62 -35.10 70.84
C TYR A 79 -43.03 -33.70 70.59
N GLN A 80 -42.79 -32.91 71.64
CA GLN A 80 -42.17 -31.58 71.49
C GLN A 80 -40.73 -31.65 70.99
N HIS A 81 -39.95 -32.64 71.47
CA HIS A 81 -38.60 -32.90 70.95
C HIS A 81 -38.62 -33.27 69.46
N SER A 82 -39.53 -34.16 69.06
CA SER A 82 -39.71 -34.55 67.66
C SER A 82 -40.04 -33.34 66.77
N LEU A 83 -40.95 -32.46 67.23
CA LEU A 83 -41.33 -31.25 66.51
C LEU A 83 -40.14 -30.28 66.34
N TYR A 84 -39.29 -30.14 67.38
CA TYR A 84 -38.07 -29.33 67.29
C TYR A 84 -37.09 -29.88 66.26
N PHE A 85 -36.83 -31.19 66.26
CA PHE A 85 -35.94 -31.81 65.27
C PHE A 85 -36.50 -31.72 63.85
N GLN A 86 -37.82 -31.83 63.67
CA GLN A 86 -38.48 -31.60 62.39
C GLN A 86 -38.25 -30.15 61.91
N GLN A 87 -38.44 -29.17 62.78
CA GLN A 87 -38.21 -27.76 62.44
C GLN A 87 -36.73 -27.47 62.16
N GLN A 88 -35.81 -28.12 62.88
CA GLN A 88 -34.37 -28.01 62.66
C GLN A 88 -33.99 -28.57 61.28
N SER A 89 -34.57 -29.70 60.90
CA SER A 89 -34.38 -30.29 59.56
C SER A 89 -34.91 -29.36 58.46
N ALA A 90 -36.06 -28.72 58.67
CA ALA A 90 -36.59 -27.72 57.75
C ALA A 90 -35.65 -26.50 57.62
N TYR A 91 -35.06 -26.03 58.72
CA TYR A 91 -34.05 -24.96 58.69
C TYR A 91 -32.81 -25.35 57.87
N GLN A 92 -32.27 -26.55 58.11
CA GLN A 92 -31.12 -27.06 57.35
C GLN A 92 -31.44 -27.18 55.85
N SER A 93 -32.66 -27.61 55.50
CA SER A 93 -33.12 -27.65 54.11
C SER A 93 -33.14 -26.26 53.47
N LEU A 94 -33.64 -25.22 54.18
CA LEU A 94 -33.62 -23.83 53.70
C LEU A 94 -32.19 -23.29 53.55
N VAL A 95 -31.26 -23.65 54.44
CA VAL A 95 -29.83 -23.29 54.32
C VAL A 95 -29.24 -23.90 53.04
N SER A 96 -29.51 -25.17 52.76
CA SER A 96 -29.08 -25.83 51.52
C SER A 96 -29.69 -25.17 50.29
N GLN A 97 -30.98 -24.83 50.32
CA GLN A 97 -31.64 -24.11 49.23
C GLN A 97 -31.04 -22.73 48.99
N LYS A 98 -30.68 -22.00 50.06
CA LYS A 98 -29.99 -20.71 49.98
C LYS A 98 -28.64 -20.86 49.26
N MET A 99 -27.82 -21.82 49.66
CA MET A 99 -26.51 -22.07 49.03
C MET A 99 -26.65 -22.44 47.54
N GLN A 100 -27.66 -23.23 47.19
CA GLN A 100 -27.94 -23.58 45.79
C GLN A 100 -28.30 -22.34 44.96
N LEU A 101 -29.14 -21.45 45.50
CA LEU A 101 -29.51 -20.19 44.83
C LEU A 101 -28.32 -19.23 44.69
N GLU A 102 -27.47 -19.11 45.72
CA GLU A 102 -26.24 -18.30 45.65
C GLU A 102 -25.26 -18.83 44.59
N SER A 103 -25.09 -20.15 44.51
CA SER A 103 -24.30 -20.80 43.46
C SER A 103 -24.90 -20.56 42.07
N GLN A 104 -26.22 -20.70 41.91
CA GLN A 104 -26.91 -20.43 40.66
C GLN A 104 -26.74 -18.97 40.20
N ILE A 105 -26.85 -18.00 41.12
CA ILE A 105 -26.62 -16.58 40.81
C ILE A 105 -25.17 -16.35 40.36
N THR A 106 -24.21 -17.00 41.01
CA THR A 106 -22.79 -16.89 40.64
C THR A 106 -22.56 -17.45 39.22
N GLN A 107 -23.12 -18.63 38.93
CA GLN A 107 -23.05 -19.24 37.60
C GLN A 107 -23.68 -18.35 36.52
N LEU A 108 -24.90 -17.84 36.76
CA LEU A 108 -25.59 -16.96 35.81
C LEU A 108 -24.83 -15.66 35.56
N ASN A 109 -24.17 -15.09 36.57
CA ASN A 109 -23.30 -13.92 36.39
C ASN A 109 -22.08 -14.25 35.53
N SER A 110 -21.43 -15.40 35.77
CA SER A 110 -20.32 -15.87 34.95
C SER A 110 -20.76 -16.09 33.50
N ASP A 111 -21.89 -16.78 33.29
CA ASP A 111 -22.45 -17.03 31.96
C ASP A 111 -22.77 -15.73 31.23
N LYS A 112 -23.30 -14.72 31.92
CA LYS A 112 -23.55 -13.39 31.35
C LYS A 112 -22.28 -12.73 30.84
N VAL A 113 -21.20 -12.75 31.62
CA VAL A 113 -19.91 -12.15 31.22
C VAL A 113 -19.31 -12.92 30.03
N THR A 114 -19.25 -14.25 30.12
CA THR A 114 -18.70 -15.10 29.05
C THR A 114 -19.49 -14.96 27.77
N LYS A 115 -20.83 -15.02 27.81
CA LYS A 115 -21.67 -14.87 26.61
C LYS A 115 -21.57 -13.48 26.01
N ALA A 116 -21.46 -12.43 26.82
CA ALA A 116 -21.24 -11.09 26.30
C ALA A 116 -19.94 -11.00 25.49
N ALA A 117 -18.84 -11.54 26.05
CA ALA A 117 -17.54 -11.59 25.39
C ALA A 117 -17.55 -12.45 24.11
N ASP A 118 -18.20 -13.62 24.14
CA ASP A 118 -18.35 -14.49 22.96
C ASP A 118 -19.03 -13.74 21.80
N PHE A 119 -20.12 -13.02 22.08
CA PHE A 119 -20.80 -12.21 21.07
C PHE A 119 -19.93 -11.06 20.57
N ASP A 120 -19.19 -10.37 21.45
CA ASP A 120 -18.29 -9.28 21.05
C ASP A 120 -17.17 -9.77 20.13
N ASN A 121 -16.62 -10.96 20.40
CA ASN A 121 -15.63 -11.61 19.54
C ASN A 121 -16.23 -11.99 18.18
N GLN A 122 -17.44 -12.57 18.15
CA GLN A 122 -18.11 -12.94 16.90
C GLN A 122 -18.43 -11.69 16.05
N ILE A 123 -18.93 -10.63 16.68
CA ILE A 123 -19.22 -9.36 16.00
C ILE A 123 -17.92 -8.76 15.43
N SER A 124 -16.84 -8.72 16.20
CA SER A 124 -15.55 -8.18 15.76
C SER A 124 -14.97 -8.98 14.59
N SER A 125 -15.04 -10.31 14.66
CA SER A 125 -14.63 -11.20 13.56
C SER A 125 -15.42 -10.91 12.28
N GLN A 126 -16.73 -10.74 12.39
CA GLN A 126 -17.59 -10.43 11.24
C GLN A 126 -17.32 -9.02 10.67
N TYR A 127 -16.99 -8.04 11.50
CA TYR A 127 -16.53 -6.72 11.04
C TYR A 127 -15.25 -6.83 10.24
N ASN A 128 -14.26 -7.59 10.72
CA ASN A 128 -13.00 -7.80 10.00
C ASN A 128 -13.26 -8.45 8.63
N GLN A 129 -14.08 -9.51 8.58
CA GLN A 129 -14.46 -10.15 7.32
C GLN A 129 -15.18 -9.19 6.36
N THR A 130 -16.00 -8.28 6.88
CA THR A 130 -16.67 -7.24 6.07
C THR A 130 -15.65 -6.27 5.49
N ASN A 131 -14.64 -5.87 6.28
CA ASN A 131 -13.56 -5.00 5.82
C ASN A 131 -12.70 -5.69 4.75
N ASP A 132 -12.43 -6.98 4.89
CA ASP A 132 -11.72 -7.75 3.87
C ASP A 132 -12.47 -7.74 2.53
N TYR A 133 -13.80 -7.92 2.56
CA TYR A 133 -14.62 -7.80 1.33
C TYR A 133 -14.64 -6.38 0.76
N LYS A 134 -14.64 -5.35 1.60
CA LYS A 134 -14.54 -3.95 1.15
C LYS A 134 -13.18 -3.67 0.51
N ASN A 135 -12.10 -4.19 1.07
CA ASN A 135 -10.76 -4.08 0.50
C ASN A 135 -10.67 -4.82 -0.86
N GLN A 136 -11.21 -6.04 -0.94
CA GLN A 136 -11.30 -6.78 -2.22
C GLN A 136 -12.11 -6.01 -3.28
N LEU A 137 -13.18 -5.31 -2.88
CA LEU A 137 -13.94 -4.45 -3.79
C LEU A 137 -13.08 -3.29 -4.30
N ILE A 138 -12.31 -2.64 -3.43
CA ILE A 138 -11.40 -1.54 -3.81
C ILE A 138 -10.30 -2.06 -4.75
N GLU A 139 -9.66 -3.19 -4.44
CA GLU A 139 -8.65 -3.81 -5.30
C GLU A 139 -9.23 -4.22 -6.66
N SER A 140 -10.41 -4.83 -6.68
CA SER A 140 -11.10 -5.19 -7.91
C SER A 140 -11.46 -3.97 -8.75
N ASN A 141 -11.86 -2.86 -8.12
CA ASN A 141 -12.16 -1.61 -8.82
C ASN A 141 -10.89 -0.90 -9.32
N ALA A 142 -9.79 -0.96 -8.57
CA ALA A 142 -8.49 -0.41 -8.98
C ALA A 142 -7.91 -1.17 -10.19
N ASN A 143 -8.14 -2.48 -10.27
CA ASN A 143 -7.76 -3.31 -11.42
C ASN A 143 -8.77 -3.23 -12.59
N GLY A 144 -9.93 -2.58 -12.38
CA GLY A 144 -11.11 -2.71 -13.24
C GLY A 144 -11.01 -2.00 -14.59
N ASN A 145 -10.20 -0.94 -14.72
CA ASN A 145 -9.99 -0.23 -16.00
C ASN A 145 -8.69 0.59 -15.97
N LEU A 146 -7.64 0.09 -16.60
CA LEU A 146 -6.39 0.82 -16.76
C LEU A 146 -6.42 1.56 -18.11
N ILE A 147 -6.70 2.87 -18.06
CA ILE A 147 -6.71 3.74 -19.24
C ILE A 147 -5.32 4.35 -19.44
N VAL A 148 -4.59 3.89 -20.45
CA VAL A 148 -3.32 4.50 -20.86
C VAL A 148 -3.61 5.74 -21.70
N LYS A 149 -3.21 6.91 -21.22
CA LYS A 149 -3.40 8.20 -21.91
C LYS A 149 -2.13 8.59 -22.68
N ALA A 150 -2.30 9.29 -23.79
CA ALA A 150 -1.19 9.92 -24.50
C ALA A 150 -0.53 11.00 -23.62
N THR A 151 0.80 11.05 -23.60
CA THR A 151 1.58 12.03 -22.82
C THR A 151 1.77 13.37 -23.55
N ALA A 152 1.51 13.40 -24.86
CA ALA A 152 1.58 14.60 -25.70
C ALA A 152 0.61 14.49 -26.87
N ASP A 153 0.18 15.64 -27.40
CA ASP A 153 -0.60 15.71 -28.63
C ASP A 153 0.27 15.27 -29.82
N GLY A 154 -0.24 14.34 -30.62
CA GLY A 154 0.55 13.75 -31.69
C GLY A 154 -0.21 12.79 -32.58
N ARG A 155 0.48 12.31 -33.61
CA ARG A 155 0.03 11.22 -34.48
C ARG A 155 0.68 9.92 -34.01
N ILE A 156 -0.10 8.84 -33.95
CA ILE A 156 0.44 7.50 -33.69
C ILE A 156 1.20 7.06 -34.94
N GLU A 157 2.50 6.83 -34.81
CA GLU A 157 3.36 6.34 -35.90
C GLU A 157 3.40 4.82 -35.95
N SER A 158 3.44 4.18 -34.78
CA SER A 158 3.43 2.72 -34.67
C SER A 158 2.64 2.28 -33.44
N LEU A 159 1.98 1.13 -33.58
CA LEU A 159 1.29 0.46 -32.49
C LEU A 159 1.99 -0.89 -32.27
N SER A 160 2.55 -1.08 -31.08
CA SER A 160 3.32 -2.27 -30.71
C SER A 160 2.45 -3.35 -30.07
N ALA A 161 1.26 -3.00 -29.60
CA ALA A 161 0.29 -3.91 -28.99
C ALA A 161 -0.90 -4.17 -29.93
N THR A 162 -1.38 -5.42 -29.96
CA THR A 162 -2.57 -5.81 -30.72
C THR A 162 -3.78 -5.98 -29.79
N GLN A 163 -4.99 -5.75 -30.30
CA GLN A 163 -6.21 -5.97 -29.53
C GLN A 163 -6.29 -7.43 -29.03
N GLY A 164 -6.51 -7.60 -27.73
CA GLY A 164 -6.59 -8.93 -27.08
C GLY A 164 -5.23 -9.50 -26.62
N GLN A 165 -4.12 -8.80 -26.87
CA GLN A 165 -2.80 -9.19 -26.39
C GLN A 165 -2.62 -8.81 -24.92
N THR A 166 -2.13 -9.75 -24.10
CA THR A 166 -1.65 -9.46 -22.73
C THR A 166 -0.35 -8.66 -22.79
N VAL A 167 -0.24 -7.59 -21.99
CA VAL A 167 0.93 -6.72 -21.92
C VAL A 167 1.42 -6.59 -20.48
N ASP A 168 2.74 -6.63 -20.28
CA ASP A 168 3.36 -6.49 -18.97
C ASP A 168 3.63 -5.02 -18.62
N ASN A 169 3.83 -4.74 -17.33
CA ASN A 169 4.21 -3.41 -16.87
C ASN A 169 5.55 -2.98 -17.50
N GLY A 170 5.57 -1.76 -18.07
CA GLY A 170 6.73 -1.22 -18.78
C GLY A 170 6.79 -1.55 -20.28
N SER A 171 5.86 -2.35 -20.81
CA SER A 171 5.79 -2.63 -22.25
C SER A 171 5.46 -1.37 -23.07
N SER A 172 6.16 -1.16 -24.18
CA SER A 172 5.81 -0.11 -25.14
C SER A 172 4.53 -0.49 -25.88
N LEU A 173 3.51 0.38 -25.85
CA LEU A 173 2.20 0.12 -26.48
C LEU A 173 2.05 0.84 -27.82
N ALA A 174 2.48 2.10 -27.89
CA ALA A 174 2.37 2.95 -29.06
C ALA A 174 3.51 3.98 -29.09
N GLN A 175 3.96 4.33 -30.28
CA GLN A 175 4.89 5.43 -30.50
C GLN A 175 4.12 6.62 -31.06
N ILE A 176 4.17 7.75 -30.34
CA ILE A 176 3.49 8.98 -30.72
C ILE A 176 4.53 9.97 -31.25
N LYS A 177 4.31 10.47 -32.47
CA LYS A 177 5.03 11.60 -33.04
C LYS A 177 4.29 12.89 -32.73
N PRO A 178 4.87 13.81 -31.95
CA PRO A 178 4.23 15.08 -31.63
C PRO A 178 3.87 15.88 -32.89
N ILE A 179 2.72 16.55 -32.85
CA ILE A 179 2.29 17.49 -33.90
C ILE A 179 2.47 18.93 -33.39
N GLY A 180 2.86 19.86 -34.27
CA GLY A 180 3.10 21.27 -33.93
C GLY A 180 4.52 21.73 -34.27
N ASN A 181 5.08 22.62 -33.45
CA ASN A 181 6.38 23.24 -33.68
C ASN A 181 7.54 22.30 -33.30
N VAL A 182 7.75 21.25 -34.10
CA VAL A 182 8.83 20.27 -33.89
C VAL A 182 10.17 20.93 -34.20
N GLU A 183 11.08 20.92 -33.24
CA GLU A 183 12.49 21.30 -33.44
C GLU A 183 13.33 20.04 -33.62
N TYR A 184 14.19 20.06 -34.64
CA TYR A 184 15.17 19.00 -34.88
C TYR A 184 16.53 19.45 -34.38
N TYR A 185 17.18 18.55 -33.66
CA TYR A 185 18.54 18.71 -33.18
C TYR A 185 19.40 17.61 -33.77
N LEU A 186 20.63 17.96 -34.13
CA LEU A 186 21.64 16.99 -34.51
C LEU A 186 22.45 16.64 -33.26
N ILE A 187 22.50 15.34 -32.93
CA ILE A 187 23.44 14.80 -31.95
C ILE A 187 24.75 14.52 -32.67
N LEU A 188 25.82 15.22 -32.26
CA LEU A 188 27.14 15.12 -32.85
C LEU A 188 28.11 14.51 -31.84
N TRP A 189 28.85 13.48 -32.25
CA TRP A 189 29.89 12.86 -31.45
C TRP A 189 31.25 13.46 -31.81
N LEU A 190 31.87 14.10 -30.84
CA LEU A 190 33.12 14.85 -31.00
C LEU A 190 34.30 14.09 -30.36
N PRO A 191 35.46 13.96 -31.03
CA PRO A 191 36.65 13.38 -30.42
C PRO A 191 37.25 14.32 -29.37
N ASN A 192 37.92 13.76 -28.35
CA ASN A 192 38.54 14.52 -27.25
C ASN A 192 39.44 15.68 -27.71
N ASN A 193 40.17 15.52 -28.81
CA ASN A 193 41.08 16.55 -29.35
C ASN A 193 40.35 17.78 -29.92
N SER A 194 39.04 17.72 -30.16
CA SER A 194 38.24 18.83 -30.67
C SER A 194 37.64 19.71 -29.57
N ILE A 195 37.45 19.15 -28.36
CA ILE A 195 36.73 19.82 -27.27
C ILE A 195 37.34 21.15 -26.81
N PRO A 196 38.67 21.30 -26.67
CA PRO A 196 39.26 22.58 -26.25
C PRO A 196 39.02 23.74 -27.21
N TYR A 197 38.69 23.44 -28.47
CA TYR A 197 38.58 24.39 -29.56
C TYR A 197 37.15 24.82 -29.86
N LEU A 198 36.16 24.10 -29.34
CA LEU A 198 34.75 24.31 -29.64
C LEU A 198 34.04 24.98 -28.46
N LYS A 199 33.13 25.89 -28.79
CA LYS A 199 32.32 26.64 -27.83
C LYS A 199 30.84 26.56 -28.20
N ILE A 200 30.01 26.76 -27.19
CA ILE A 200 28.57 26.96 -27.39
C ILE A 200 28.38 28.26 -28.19
N GLY A 201 27.59 28.20 -29.26
CA GLY A 201 27.36 29.27 -30.23
C GLY A 201 28.17 29.12 -31.53
N ASP A 202 29.15 28.21 -31.60
CA ASP A 202 29.94 28.02 -32.81
C ASP A 202 29.06 27.55 -33.98
N SER A 203 29.27 28.16 -35.14
CA SER A 203 28.61 27.76 -36.38
C SER A 203 29.37 26.60 -37.02
N ILE A 204 28.62 25.57 -37.42
CA ILE A 204 29.17 24.37 -38.05
C ILE A 204 28.43 24.07 -39.35
N ASN A 205 29.08 23.32 -40.23
CA ASN A 205 28.49 22.90 -41.49
C ASN A 205 28.10 21.42 -41.43
N ILE A 206 26.82 21.14 -41.65
CA ILE A 206 26.22 19.81 -41.58
C ILE A 206 26.03 19.27 -43.01
N ARG A 207 26.40 18.01 -43.23
CA ARG A 207 26.16 17.24 -44.45
C ARG A 207 25.34 16.00 -44.10
N TYR A 208 24.12 15.91 -44.62
CA TYR A 208 23.28 14.73 -44.41
C TYR A 208 23.58 13.66 -45.45
N ASP A 209 23.69 12.40 -45.03
CA ASP A 209 23.94 11.28 -45.96
C ASP A 209 22.77 11.11 -46.96
N ALA A 210 21.54 11.39 -46.52
CA ALA A 210 20.35 11.36 -47.36
C ALA A 210 20.28 12.50 -48.38
N PHE A 211 21.07 13.56 -48.21
CA PHE A 211 21.10 14.75 -49.07
C PHE A 211 22.53 15.03 -49.53
N PRO A 212 23.00 14.41 -50.62
CA PRO A 212 24.37 14.54 -51.08
C PRO A 212 24.79 16.00 -51.30
N ALA A 213 25.93 16.37 -50.72
CA ALA A 213 26.42 17.75 -50.70
C ALA A 213 26.60 18.36 -52.09
N ASP A 214 26.89 17.56 -53.12
CA ASP A 214 27.04 18.04 -54.50
C ASP A 214 25.75 18.64 -55.08
N LYS A 215 24.59 18.25 -54.52
CA LYS A 215 23.26 18.69 -54.99
C LYS A 215 22.60 19.67 -54.03
N PHE A 216 22.83 19.51 -52.73
CA PHE A 216 22.12 20.24 -51.67
C PHE A 216 23.01 21.20 -50.87
N GLY A 217 24.32 21.21 -51.12
CA GLY A 217 25.27 22.02 -50.38
C GLY A 217 25.50 21.52 -48.96
N GLN A 218 25.82 22.46 -48.06
CA GLN A 218 26.01 22.21 -46.63
C GLN A 218 24.96 23.00 -45.86
N PHE A 219 24.47 22.43 -44.77
CA PHE A 219 23.43 23.03 -43.94
C PHE A 219 24.06 23.69 -42.72
N PRO A 220 23.75 24.96 -42.42
CA PRO A 220 24.29 25.62 -41.24
C PRO A 220 23.65 25.07 -39.96
N GLY A 221 24.49 24.77 -38.98
CA GLY A 221 24.11 24.40 -37.63
C GLY A 221 24.80 25.27 -36.60
N GLU A 222 24.26 25.30 -35.39
CA GLU A 222 24.85 26.03 -34.26
C GLU A 222 24.94 25.12 -33.04
N ILE A 223 26.13 25.04 -32.43
CA ILE A 223 26.33 24.23 -31.23
C ILE A 223 25.61 24.89 -30.06
N ILE A 224 24.62 24.22 -29.48
CA ILE A 224 23.88 24.74 -28.31
C ILE A 224 24.32 24.12 -26.99
N SER A 225 25.00 22.96 -27.05
CA SER A 225 25.49 22.28 -25.86
C SER A 225 26.64 21.35 -26.21
N ILE A 226 27.62 21.24 -25.30
CA ILE A 226 28.74 20.30 -25.36
C ILE A 226 28.85 19.66 -23.97
N SER A 227 28.84 18.33 -23.90
CA SER A 227 29.03 17.59 -22.66
C SER A 227 30.46 17.77 -22.14
N SER A 228 30.61 17.98 -20.83
CA SER A 228 31.91 18.03 -20.15
C SER A 228 32.51 16.64 -19.88
N MET A 229 31.71 15.58 -20.05
CA MET A 229 32.10 14.20 -19.78
C MET A 229 32.01 13.35 -21.06
N PRO A 230 32.90 12.36 -21.21
CA PRO A 230 32.83 11.42 -22.33
C PRO A 230 31.57 10.57 -22.25
N ALA A 231 31.01 10.26 -23.42
CA ALA A 231 29.80 9.50 -23.58
C ALA A 231 29.97 8.06 -23.10
N SER A 232 28.98 7.57 -22.35
CA SER A 232 28.96 6.17 -21.92
C SER A 232 28.56 5.24 -23.07
N ARG A 233 28.91 3.95 -22.98
CA ARG A 233 28.46 2.94 -23.96
C ARG A 233 26.94 2.84 -24.03
N GLN A 234 26.25 3.00 -22.90
CA GLN A 234 24.80 2.95 -22.84
C GLN A 234 24.16 4.14 -23.58
N GLU A 235 24.67 5.36 -23.34
CA GLU A 235 24.18 6.56 -24.02
C GLU A 235 24.42 6.50 -25.54
N MET A 236 25.55 5.95 -25.99
CA MET A 236 25.80 5.74 -27.42
C MET A 236 24.86 4.69 -28.03
N SER A 237 24.47 3.66 -27.26
CA SER A 237 23.58 2.59 -27.74
C SER A 237 22.12 3.03 -27.94
N GLU A 238 21.70 4.13 -27.32
CA GLU A 238 20.37 4.74 -27.54
C GLU A 238 20.22 5.34 -28.94
N TYR A 239 21.35 5.62 -29.62
CA TYR A 239 21.36 6.18 -30.97
C TYR A 239 21.92 5.14 -31.96
N THR A 240 21.05 4.57 -32.79
CA THR A 240 21.30 3.45 -33.73
C THR A 240 22.37 3.71 -34.80
N ASN A 241 22.99 4.90 -34.82
CA ASN A 241 23.86 5.39 -35.88
C ASN A 241 25.36 5.36 -35.53
N VAL A 242 25.75 4.84 -34.36
CA VAL A 242 27.16 4.63 -34.01
C VAL A 242 27.59 3.24 -34.50
N ASN A 243 28.50 3.17 -35.47
CA ASN A 243 29.01 1.90 -35.98
C ASN A 243 29.74 1.13 -34.85
N ASN A 244 29.20 -0.01 -34.43
CA ASN A 244 29.89 -1.00 -33.60
C ASN A 244 30.92 -1.78 -34.45
N GLY A 245 31.82 -1.06 -35.14
CA GLY A 245 32.98 -1.67 -35.79
C GLY A 245 33.97 -2.09 -34.72
N SER A 246 34.28 -3.39 -34.65
CA SER A 246 35.15 -4.07 -33.68
C SER A 246 36.63 -3.66 -33.73
N THR A 247 36.97 -2.43 -34.16
CA THR A 247 38.37 -1.96 -34.26
C THR A 247 38.52 -0.44 -34.18
N GLN A 248 37.64 0.28 -33.48
CA GLN A 248 37.93 1.66 -33.09
C GLN A 248 38.52 1.66 -31.69
N GLN A 249 39.83 1.91 -31.60
CA GLN A 249 40.53 2.27 -30.37
C GLN A 249 39.66 3.25 -29.55
N GLU A 250 39.61 3.05 -28.24
CA GLU A 250 38.85 3.79 -27.22
C GLU A 250 39.13 5.31 -27.24
N LEU A 251 38.71 6.00 -28.29
CA LEU A 251 38.70 7.46 -28.34
C LEU A 251 37.49 7.91 -27.53
N ALA A 252 37.74 8.58 -26.42
CA ALA A 252 36.71 9.26 -25.65
C ALA A 252 35.95 10.23 -26.57
N LEU A 253 34.68 9.91 -26.84
CA LEU A 253 33.76 10.74 -27.61
C LEU A 253 32.92 11.57 -26.65
N TYR A 254 32.65 12.80 -27.03
CA TYR A 254 31.85 13.76 -26.27
C TYR A 254 30.61 14.12 -27.06
N LYS A 255 29.49 14.29 -26.36
CA LYS A 255 28.22 14.64 -26.98
C LYS A 255 28.12 16.14 -27.19
N ALA A 256 27.83 16.58 -28.40
CA ALA A 256 27.37 17.93 -28.69
C ALA A 256 25.95 17.89 -29.27
N ILE A 257 25.14 18.88 -28.90
CA ILE A 257 23.80 19.09 -29.45
C ILE A 257 23.86 20.32 -30.33
N VAL A 258 23.41 20.17 -31.58
CA VAL A 258 23.47 21.21 -32.59
C VAL A 258 22.06 21.56 -33.03
N LYS A 259 21.70 22.83 -32.97
CA LYS A 259 20.44 23.35 -33.51
C LYS A 259 20.56 23.49 -35.02
N ILE A 260 19.61 22.91 -35.75
CA ILE A 260 19.55 22.99 -37.22
C ILE A 260 18.76 24.25 -37.59
N LYS A 261 19.33 25.12 -38.43
CA LYS A 261 18.68 26.38 -38.83
C LYS A 261 17.60 26.16 -39.90
N ASP A 262 17.91 25.38 -40.93
CA ASP A 262 17.01 25.13 -42.05
C ASP A 262 16.31 23.76 -41.91
N LYS A 263 14.99 23.78 -41.70
CA LYS A 263 14.17 22.56 -41.51
C LYS A 263 13.58 22.02 -42.82
N GLU A 264 13.41 22.90 -43.79
CA GLU A 264 12.82 22.63 -45.09
C GLU A 264 13.67 23.27 -46.18
N PHE A 265 13.82 22.58 -47.30
CA PHE A 265 14.56 23.11 -48.44
C PHE A 265 13.89 22.70 -49.75
N SER A 266 13.99 23.58 -50.75
CA SER A 266 13.39 23.38 -52.07
C SER A 266 14.42 22.82 -53.03
N TYR A 267 14.09 21.71 -53.69
CA TYR A 267 14.91 21.12 -54.75
C TYR A 267 14.03 20.66 -55.90
N LYS A 268 14.32 21.15 -57.11
CA LYS A 268 13.56 20.86 -58.35
C LYS A 268 12.03 21.06 -58.17
N GLY A 269 11.63 22.13 -57.49
CA GLY A 269 10.22 22.48 -57.29
C GLY A 269 9.47 21.64 -56.24
N LYS A 270 10.17 20.78 -55.49
CA LYS A 270 9.60 20.04 -54.35
C LYS A 270 10.23 20.54 -53.04
N THR A 271 9.40 20.79 -52.04
CA THR A 271 9.83 21.05 -50.67
C THR A 271 10.13 19.72 -49.99
N LEU A 272 11.35 19.56 -49.50
CA LEU A 272 11.79 18.40 -48.72
C LEU A 272 11.96 18.84 -47.27
N SER A 273 11.48 18.03 -46.34
CA SER A 273 11.58 18.26 -44.89
C SER A 273 12.55 17.28 -44.25
N LEU A 274 13.28 17.74 -43.24
CA LEU A 274 14.09 16.83 -42.42
C LEU A 274 13.21 15.86 -41.62
N SER A 275 13.67 14.63 -41.47
CA SER A 275 13.05 13.59 -40.65
C SER A 275 13.98 13.11 -39.54
N ASN A 276 13.42 12.50 -38.50
CA ASN A 276 14.23 11.91 -37.44
C ASN A 276 14.99 10.66 -37.98
N GLY A 277 16.17 10.40 -37.42
CA GLY A 277 16.99 9.21 -37.73
C GLY A 277 17.97 9.38 -38.89
N LEU A 278 18.02 10.54 -39.55
CA LEU A 278 19.00 10.82 -40.60
C LEU A 278 20.43 10.81 -40.05
N LYS A 279 21.35 10.20 -40.82
CA LYS A 279 22.79 10.28 -40.55
C LYS A 279 23.35 11.56 -41.14
N ALA A 280 24.27 12.18 -40.41
CA ALA A 280 24.94 13.39 -40.84
C ALA A 280 26.40 13.40 -40.40
N GLN A 281 27.23 14.07 -41.20
CA GLN A 281 28.60 14.42 -40.89
C GLN A 281 28.65 15.94 -40.69
N ALA A 282 29.42 16.41 -39.71
CA ALA A 282 29.62 17.83 -39.50
C ALA A 282 31.09 18.20 -39.66
N VAL A 283 31.34 19.34 -40.29
CA VAL A 283 32.65 19.98 -40.32
C VAL A 283 32.64 21.06 -39.24
N VAL A 284 33.55 20.91 -38.28
CA VAL A 284 33.77 21.87 -37.19
C VAL A 284 35.08 22.62 -37.43
N PHE A 285 35.12 23.90 -37.07
CA PHE A 285 36.28 24.76 -37.27
C PHE A 285 37.05 24.89 -35.95
N LEU A 286 38.23 24.27 -35.86
CA LEU A 286 38.97 24.18 -34.60
C LEU A 286 39.83 25.42 -34.32
N GLU A 287 40.54 25.94 -35.32
CA GLU A 287 41.45 27.06 -35.12
C GLU A 287 41.54 27.91 -36.39
N GLU A 288 41.52 29.23 -36.21
CA GLU A 288 41.83 30.18 -37.28
C GLU A 288 43.32 30.50 -37.24
N ARG A 289 44.07 29.98 -38.22
CA ARG A 289 45.50 30.25 -38.34
C ARG A 289 45.81 31.13 -39.55
N PRO A 290 46.58 32.22 -39.39
CA PRO A 290 47.09 32.99 -40.52
C PRO A 290 47.99 32.14 -41.42
N LEU A 291 47.85 32.26 -42.74
CA LEU A 291 48.61 31.48 -43.72
C LEU A 291 50.13 31.63 -43.57
N TYR A 292 50.63 32.79 -43.16
CA TYR A 292 52.07 33.01 -42.97
C TYR A 292 52.69 32.08 -41.91
N MET A 293 51.89 31.59 -40.96
CA MET A 293 52.35 30.73 -39.88
C MET A 293 52.68 29.31 -40.37
N TRP A 294 52.15 28.90 -41.53
CA TRP A 294 52.47 27.61 -42.15
C TRP A 294 53.95 27.48 -42.54
N MET A 295 54.60 28.58 -42.93
CA MET A 295 56.01 28.57 -43.33
C MET A 295 56.98 28.28 -42.17
N PHE A 296 56.57 28.49 -40.92
CA PHE A 296 57.43 28.34 -39.73
C PHE A 296 57.10 27.10 -38.87
N THR A 297 56.13 26.28 -39.30
CA THR A 297 55.70 25.05 -38.62
C THR A 297 56.83 24.06 -38.27
N PRO A 298 57.90 23.88 -39.09
CA PRO A 298 58.98 22.95 -38.75
C PRO A 298 59.80 23.37 -37.51
N ILE A 299 59.93 24.68 -37.25
CA ILE A 299 60.83 25.22 -36.23
C ILE A 299 60.15 25.23 -34.84
N TYR A 300 58.84 25.46 -34.78
CA TYR A 300 58.09 25.50 -33.52
C TYR A 300 57.93 24.14 -32.85
N LYS A 301 57.89 23.04 -33.62
CA LYS A 301 57.81 21.69 -33.05
C LYS A 301 59.06 21.30 -32.26
N ILE A 302 60.21 21.93 -32.54
CA ILE A 302 61.49 21.62 -31.89
C ILE A 302 61.65 22.38 -30.57
N SER A 303 61.10 23.59 -30.40
CA SER A 303 61.26 24.33 -29.14
C SER A 303 60.37 23.79 -28.01
N GLN A 304 59.21 23.22 -28.32
CA GLN A 304 58.33 22.62 -27.31
C GLN A 304 58.82 21.26 -26.77
N SER A 305 59.74 20.57 -27.46
CA SER A 305 60.31 19.30 -26.96
C SER A 305 61.50 19.49 -26.01
N VAL A 306 61.99 20.73 -25.81
CA VAL A 306 63.18 21.04 -25.00
C VAL A 306 62.86 21.83 -23.73
N SER A 307 61.60 22.25 -23.52
CA SER A 307 61.19 22.83 -22.24
C SER A 307 60.94 21.74 -21.20
N GLY A 308 61.61 21.86 -20.05
CA GLY A 308 61.36 21.05 -18.86
C GLY A 308 59.94 21.25 -18.29
N PRO A 309 59.57 20.51 -17.23
CA PRO A 309 58.22 20.55 -16.67
C PRO A 309 57.82 21.99 -16.30
N VAL A 310 56.71 22.44 -16.85
CA VAL A 310 56.08 23.71 -16.49
C VAL A 310 55.27 23.44 -15.23
N ASN A 311 55.88 23.70 -14.07
CA ASN A 311 55.17 23.74 -12.79
C ASN A 311 54.78 25.21 -12.54
N ASP A 312 53.47 25.49 -12.56
CA ASP A 312 52.83 26.58 -11.82
C ASP A 312 51.77 25.96 -10.89
#